data_AF-A0A0H3KPU2-F1
#
_entry.id   AF-A0A0H3KPU2-F1
#
_cell.length_a   1.000
_cell.length_b   1.000
_cell.length_c   1.000
_cell.angle_alpha   90.00
_cell.angle_beta   90.00
_cell.angle_gamma   90.00
#
_symmetry.space_group_name_H-M   'P 1'
#
loop_
_entity.id
_entity.type
_entity.pdbx_description
1 polymer ?
#
loop_
_entity_poly.entity_id
_entity_poly.type
_entity_poly.pdbx_seq_one_letter_code
_entity_poly.pdbx_strand_id
1 'polypeptide(L)'
;MRAVQMRPDSWRQLINDEDHGGPMVAIMMLHHEHDPDPEMRPPLLTPEKREDALRTMVAGLPHIYGYFEPRRRPLQNTGAQRSMHRVELKIGRNEPCPCGSGRKYKHCCVDKPLTLH
;
A
#
# COMPACT_ATOMS: atom_id res chain seq x y z
N MET A 1 10.41 -5.73 -1.66
CA MET A 1 10.02 -5.62 -0.23
C MET A 1 9.77 -4.19 0.30
N ARG A 2 9.49 -3.18 -0.55
CA ARG A 2 9.39 -1.77 -0.10
C ARG A 2 8.28 -1.50 0.94
N ALA A 3 7.09 -2.07 0.77
CA ALA A 3 6.00 -1.90 1.71
C ALA A 3 6.30 -2.48 3.11
N VAL A 4 7.06 -3.58 3.16
CA VAL A 4 7.53 -4.20 4.41
C VAL A 4 8.48 -3.25 5.15
N GLN A 5 9.38 -2.59 4.41
CA GLN A 5 10.34 -1.63 4.96
C GLN A 5 9.70 -0.36 5.51
N MET A 6 8.48 0.00 5.11
CA MET A 6 7.77 1.16 5.66
C MET A 6 7.36 0.97 7.13
N ARG A 7 7.27 -0.29 7.61
CA ARG A 7 6.93 -0.62 9.01
C ARG A 7 7.73 -1.83 9.50
N PRO A 8 9.06 -1.71 9.63
CA PRO A 8 9.95 -2.85 9.83
C PRO A 8 9.63 -3.64 11.11
N ASP A 9 9.29 -2.96 12.21
CA ASP A 9 9.03 -3.65 13.48
C ASP A 9 7.75 -4.49 13.47
N SER A 10 6.73 -4.07 12.72
CA SER A 10 5.48 -4.84 12.59
C SER A 10 5.69 -6.13 11.81
N TRP A 11 6.51 -6.06 10.77
CA TRP A 11 6.81 -7.21 9.92
C TRP A 11 7.87 -8.13 10.52
N ARG A 12 8.82 -7.60 11.30
CA ARG A 12 9.83 -8.41 12.02
C ARG A 12 9.18 -9.42 12.96
N GLN A 13 8.05 -9.06 13.58
CA GLN A 13 7.28 -9.99 14.41
C GLN A 13 6.79 -11.21 13.61
N LEU A 14 6.20 -10.99 12.42
CA LEU A 14 5.77 -12.09 11.55
C LEU A 14 6.95 -12.89 10.99
N ILE A 15 8.03 -12.22 10.57
CA ILE A 15 9.21 -12.88 9.99
C ILE A 15 9.88 -13.83 11.00
N ASN A 16 9.89 -13.47 12.27
CA ASN A 16 10.49 -14.26 13.34
C ASN A 16 9.50 -15.21 14.03
N ASP A 17 8.26 -15.32 13.53
CA ASP A 17 7.24 -16.21 14.06
C ASP A 17 7.37 -17.59 13.41
N GLU A 18 7.70 -18.62 14.16
CA GLU A 18 7.96 -19.97 13.62
C GLU A 18 6.70 -20.60 13.02
N ASP A 19 5.53 -20.30 13.56
CA ASP A 19 4.25 -20.87 13.13
C ASP A 19 3.68 -20.15 11.91
N HIS A 20 3.94 -18.84 11.77
CA HIS A 20 3.30 -17.99 10.76
C HIS A 20 4.25 -17.39 9.71
N GLY A 21 5.56 -17.44 9.95
CA GLY A 21 6.58 -16.77 9.12
C GLY A 21 6.89 -17.46 7.79
N GLY A 22 6.47 -18.72 7.59
CA GLY A 22 6.78 -19.52 6.39
C GLY A 22 6.53 -18.81 5.04
N PRO A 23 5.37 -18.18 4.82
CA PRO A 23 5.12 -17.38 3.60
C PRO A 23 6.13 -16.26 3.33
N MET A 24 6.70 -15.66 4.38
CA MET A 24 7.71 -14.61 4.23
C MET A 24 9.01 -15.14 3.64
N VAL A 25 9.38 -16.38 3.97
CA VAL A 25 10.58 -17.04 3.42
C VAL A 25 10.45 -17.16 1.90
N ALA A 26 9.31 -17.63 1.40
CA ALA A 26 9.07 -17.75 -0.05
C ALA A 26 9.15 -16.39 -0.77
N ILE A 27 8.57 -15.34 -0.17
CA ILE A 27 8.64 -13.96 -0.70
C ILE A 27 10.09 -13.47 -0.74
N MET A 28 10.87 -13.71 0.31
CA MET A 28 12.27 -13.29 0.39
C MET A 28 13.16 -14.04 -0.61
N MET A 29 12.98 -15.37 -0.73
CA MET A 29 13.70 -16.18 -1.71
C MET A 29 13.45 -15.66 -3.13
N LEU A 30 12.20 -15.40 -3.51
CA LEU A 30 11.88 -14.84 -4.82
C LEU A 30 12.40 -13.40 -4.99
N HIS A 31 12.40 -12.59 -3.92
CA HIS A 31 12.88 -11.22 -3.99
C HIS A 31 14.40 -11.13 -4.24
N HIS A 32 15.17 -12.01 -3.60
CA HIS A 32 16.64 -12.01 -3.63
C HIS A 32 17.23 -12.99 -4.65
N GLU A 33 16.40 -13.67 -5.46
CA GLU A 33 16.84 -14.64 -6.50
C GLU A 33 17.98 -14.09 -7.38
N HIS A 34 17.94 -12.80 -7.70
CA HIS A 34 18.91 -12.11 -8.56
C HIS A 34 19.59 -10.94 -7.84
N ASP A 35 19.81 -11.03 -6.53
CA ASP A 35 20.42 -9.95 -5.76
C ASP A 35 21.82 -9.60 -6.31
N PRO A 36 22.18 -8.31 -6.49
CA PRO A 36 23.55 -7.94 -6.87
C PRO A 36 24.59 -8.46 -5.88
N ASP A 37 24.26 -8.52 -4.59
CA ASP A 37 25.11 -9.09 -3.54
C ASP A 37 24.97 -10.62 -3.49
N PRO A 38 26.04 -11.39 -3.78
CA PRO A 38 26.00 -12.85 -3.71
C PRO A 38 25.67 -13.41 -2.32
N GLU A 39 26.02 -12.73 -1.23
CA GLU A 39 25.74 -13.20 0.13
C GLU A 39 24.24 -13.16 0.46
N MET A 40 23.51 -12.25 -0.19
CA MET A 40 22.08 -12.07 -0.01
C MET A 40 21.24 -13.02 -0.87
N ARG A 41 21.83 -13.71 -1.84
CA ARG A 41 21.09 -14.62 -2.72
C ARG A 41 20.67 -15.89 -1.97
N PRO A 42 19.44 -16.38 -2.21
CA PRO A 42 19.04 -17.68 -1.70
C PRO A 42 19.82 -18.80 -2.42
N PRO A 43 19.75 -20.04 -1.90
CA PRO A 43 20.18 -21.22 -2.65
C PRO A 43 19.54 -21.26 -4.04
N LEU A 44 20.23 -21.84 -5.02
CA LEU A 44 19.78 -21.90 -6.41
C LEU A 44 18.33 -22.38 -6.51
N LEU A 45 17.49 -21.52 -7.08
CA LEU A 45 16.10 -21.79 -7.39
C LEU A 45 16.03 -22.43 -8.78
N THR A 46 15.90 -23.77 -8.83
CA THR A 46 15.53 -24.45 -10.07
C THR A 46 14.11 -24.06 -10.48
N PRO A 47 13.70 -24.25 -11.74
CA PRO A 47 12.33 -23.94 -12.18
C PRO A 47 11.25 -24.55 -11.29
N GLU A 48 11.46 -25.78 -10.81
CA GLU A 48 10.54 -26.49 -9.93
C GLU A 48 10.46 -25.83 -8.54
N LYS A 49 11.62 -25.55 -7.93
CA LYS A 49 11.68 -24.87 -6.62
C LYS A 49 11.10 -23.46 -6.67
N ARG A 50 11.29 -22.78 -7.81
CA ARG A 50 10.73 -21.46 -8.05
C ARG A 50 9.22 -21.50 -8.11
N GLU A 51 8.66 -22.49 -8.79
CA GLU A 51 7.22 -22.74 -8.84
C GLU A 51 6.65 -23.06 -7.45
N ASP A 52 7.33 -23.89 -6.66
CA ASP A 52 6.94 -24.18 -5.27
C ASP A 52 6.96 -22.92 -4.39
N ALA A 53 7.97 -22.06 -4.54
CA ALA A 53 8.04 -20.79 -3.84
C ALA A 53 6.87 -19.86 -4.24
N LEU A 54 6.52 -19.80 -5.53
CA LEU A 54 5.37 -19.02 -6.00
C LEU A 54 4.05 -19.55 -5.42
N ARG A 55 3.85 -20.87 -5.41
CA ARG A 55 2.67 -21.50 -4.80
C ARG A 55 2.57 -21.20 -3.31
N THR A 56 3.68 -21.33 -2.60
CA THR A 56 3.77 -21.02 -1.17
C THR A 56 3.48 -19.55 -0.89
N MET A 57 4.02 -18.64 -1.70
CA MET A 57 3.74 -17.21 -1.60
C MET A 57 2.24 -16.91 -1.77
N VAL A 58 1.61 -17.45 -2.81
CA VAL A 58 0.19 -17.21 -3.09
C VAL A 58 -0.70 -17.82 -2.02
N ALA A 59 -0.48 -19.08 -1.65
CA ALA A 59 -1.24 -19.78 -0.61
C ALA A 59 -1.03 -19.14 0.78
N GLY A 60 0.11 -18.48 1.00
CA GLY A 60 0.44 -17.77 2.22
C GLY A 60 -0.28 -16.44 2.44
N LEU A 61 -0.83 -15.82 1.38
CA LEU A 61 -1.43 -14.48 1.48
C LEU A 61 -2.59 -14.41 2.50
N PRO A 62 -3.55 -15.35 2.54
CA PRO A 62 -4.61 -15.33 3.54
C PRO A 62 -4.08 -15.48 4.98
N HIS A 63 -2.99 -16.22 5.19
CA HIS A 63 -2.36 -16.39 6.49
C HIS A 63 -1.71 -15.10 6.98
N ILE A 64 -0.91 -14.45 6.13
CA ILE A 64 -0.34 -13.12 6.44
C ILE A 64 -1.46 -12.11 6.72
N TYR A 65 -2.53 -12.15 5.91
CA TYR A 65 -3.68 -11.29 6.12
C TYR A 65 -4.30 -11.54 7.50
N GLY A 66 -4.62 -12.78 7.85
CA GLY A 66 -5.18 -13.16 9.15
C GLY A 66 -4.30 -12.77 10.34
N TYR A 67 -2.99 -12.99 10.24
CA TYR A 67 -2.02 -12.64 11.30
C TYR A 67 -2.11 -11.18 11.73
N PHE A 68 -2.34 -10.27 10.78
CA PHE A 68 -2.46 -8.84 11.05
C PHE A 68 -3.90 -8.37 11.32
N GLU A 69 -4.89 -9.25 11.28
CA GLU A 69 -6.29 -8.90 11.51
C GLU A 69 -6.54 -8.18 12.85
N PRO A 70 -6.00 -8.64 14.00
CA PRO A 70 -6.22 -7.98 15.29
C PRO A 70 -5.66 -6.56 15.34
N ARG A 71 -4.65 -6.25 14.51
CA ARG A 71 -4.05 -4.91 14.40
C ARG A 71 -4.83 -4.00 13.44
N ARG A 72 -5.57 -4.57 12.48
CA ARG A 72 -6.41 -3.81 11.52
C ARG A 72 -7.81 -3.51 12.05
N ARG A 73 -8.43 -4.43 12.81
CA ARG A 73 -9.78 -4.24 13.38
C ARG A 73 -9.95 -2.97 14.23
N PRO A 74 -9.02 -2.59 15.12
CA PRO A 74 -9.14 -1.37 15.93
C PRO A 74 -9.10 -0.10 15.07
N LEU A 75 -8.27 -0.07 14.02
CA LEU A 75 -8.15 1.07 13.10
C LEU A 75 -9.44 1.32 12.30
N GLN A 76 -10.25 0.28 12.09
CA GLN A 76 -11.55 0.38 11.41
C GLN A 76 -12.67 0.83 12.37
N ASN A 77 -12.60 0.45 13.65
CA ASN A 77 -13.61 0.78 14.66
C ASN A 77 -13.39 2.11 15.38
N THR A 78 -12.16 2.62 15.42
CA THR A 78 -11.94 4.05 15.68
C THR A 78 -12.35 4.81 14.44
N GLY A 79 -13.34 5.71 14.52
CA GLY A 79 -13.86 6.52 13.40
C GLY A 79 -12.87 7.45 12.69
N ALA A 80 -11.57 7.14 12.72
CA ALA A 80 -10.47 7.77 12.00
C ALA A 80 -10.49 7.50 10.49
N GLN A 81 -11.30 6.54 10.01
CA GLN A 81 -11.73 6.50 8.61
C GLN A 81 -13.00 7.33 8.36
N ARG A 82 -13.10 8.52 8.99
CA ARG A 82 -13.76 9.60 8.25
C ARG A 82 -12.85 9.89 7.07
N SER A 83 -13.19 9.34 5.89
CA SER A 83 -12.66 9.90 4.64
C SER A 83 -12.70 11.42 4.80
N MET A 84 -11.57 12.09 4.55
CA MET A 84 -11.52 13.54 4.59
C MET A 84 -12.44 14.06 3.50
N HIS A 85 -13.74 14.08 3.77
CA HIS A 85 -14.71 14.80 2.98
C HIS A 85 -14.30 16.25 3.14
N ARG A 86 -13.69 16.78 2.09
CA ARG A 86 -13.50 18.21 1.97
C ARG A 86 -14.87 18.85 2.23
N VAL A 87 -14.98 19.62 3.31
CA VAL A 87 -16.20 20.37 3.66
C VAL A 87 -16.45 21.49 2.64
N GLU A 88 -15.54 21.68 1.69
CA GLU A 88 -15.77 22.58 0.57
C GLU A 88 -16.90 22.10 -0.32
N LEU A 89 -17.76 23.05 -0.67
CA LEU A 89 -18.76 22.91 -1.71
C LEU A 89 -18.09 22.37 -2.98
N LYS A 90 -18.52 21.18 -3.41
CA LYS A 90 -18.11 20.60 -4.68
C LYS A 90 -18.80 21.38 -5.81
N ILE A 91 -18.19 22.49 -6.23
CA ILE A 91 -18.69 23.28 -7.36
C ILE A 91 -18.37 22.54 -8.65
N GLY A 92 -19.41 22.23 -9.42
CA GLY A 92 -19.28 21.59 -10.72
C GLY A 92 -18.52 22.48 -11.70
N ARG A 93 -17.63 21.88 -12.49
CA ARG A 93 -16.77 22.60 -13.47
C ARG A 93 -17.59 23.50 -14.44
N ASN A 94 -18.84 23.16 -14.74
CA ASN A 94 -19.73 23.94 -15.61
C ASN A 94 -20.72 24.88 -14.88
N GLU A 95 -20.78 24.86 -13.55
CA GLU A 95 -21.70 25.71 -12.77
C GLU A 95 -21.27 27.19 -12.78
N PRO A 96 -22.19 28.13 -12.49
CA PRO A 96 -21.83 29.53 -12.30
C PRO A 96 -20.73 29.69 -11.25
N CYS A 97 -19.73 30.50 -11.56
CA CYS A 97 -18.60 30.71 -10.68
C CYS A 97 -19.02 31.54 -9.44
N PRO A 98 -18.66 31.13 -8.21
CA PRO A 98 -19.10 31.78 -6.97
C PRO A 98 -18.51 33.19 -6.76
N CYS A 99 -17.53 33.61 -7.57
CA CYS A 99 -16.96 34.97 -7.51
C CYS A 99 -17.87 36.06 -8.12
N GLY A 100 -19.08 35.70 -8.58
CA GLY A 100 -20.04 36.66 -9.14
C GLY A 100 -19.75 37.08 -10.58
N SER A 101 -18.78 36.46 -11.27
CA SER A 101 -18.42 36.85 -12.65
C SER A 101 -19.44 36.45 -13.73
N GLY A 102 -20.47 35.68 -13.40
CA GLY A 102 -21.45 35.13 -14.36
C GLY A 102 -20.90 34.04 -15.29
N ARG A 103 -19.60 33.72 -15.24
CA ARG A 103 -18.94 32.70 -16.07
C ARG A 103 -19.02 31.31 -15.43
N LYS A 104 -18.89 30.24 -16.24
CA LYS A 104 -18.72 28.86 -15.73
C LYS A 104 -17.45 28.75 -14.89
N TYR A 105 -17.47 27.97 -13.81
CA TYR A 105 -16.36 27.81 -12.87
C TYR A 105 -15.03 27.49 -13.56
N LYS A 106 -15.08 26.61 -14.58
CA LYS A 106 -13.93 26.24 -15.42
C LYS A 106 -13.26 27.36 -16.19
N HIS A 107 -13.98 28.42 -16.52
CA HIS A 107 -13.46 29.55 -17.30
C HIS A 107 -13.21 30.78 -16.42
N CYS A 108 -13.14 30.58 -15.10
CA CYS A 108 -12.95 31.67 -14.15
C CYS A 108 -11.93 31.31 -13.06
N CYS A 109 -12.36 30.73 -11.94
CA CYS A 109 -11.48 30.53 -10.78
C CYS A 109 -10.61 29.27 -10.86
N VAL A 110 -10.90 28.33 -11.78
CA VAL A 110 -10.07 27.12 -11.99
C VAL A 110 -8.79 27.43 -12.76
N ASP A 111 -8.84 28.35 -13.72
CA ASP A 111 -7.74 28.66 -14.63
C ASP A 111 -6.90 29.87 -14.18
N LYS A 112 -7.23 30.51 -13.05
CA LYS A 112 -6.39 31.57 -12.49
C LYS A 112 -5.27 30.93 -11.65
N PRO A 113 -3.99 31.10 -11.99
CA PRO A 113 -2.93 30.77 -11.04
C PRO A 113 -3.13 31.64 -9.80
N LEU A 114 -3.12 31.03 -8.62
CA LEU A 114 -3.06 31.74 -7.35
C LEU A 114 -1.76 32.54 -7.31
N THR A 115 -1.78 33.79 -7.78
CA THR A 115 -0.78 34.78 -7.37
C THR A 115 -1.11 35.18 -5.95
N LEU A 116 -0.44 34.55 -4.99
CA LEU A 116 -0.26 35.14 -3.66
C LEU A 116 0.57 36.42 -3.85
N HIS A 117 -0.01 37.56 -3.48
CA HIS A 117 0.73 38.80 -3.20
C HIS A 117 1.00 38.89 -1.71
#